data_AF-A0AAD5WK27-F1
#
_entry.id   AF-A0AAD5WK27-F1
#
_cell.length_a   1.000
_cell.length_b   1.000
_cell.length_c   1.000
_cell.angle_alpha   90.00
_cell.angle_beta   90.00
_cell.angle_gamma   90.00
#
_symmetry.space_group_name_H-M   'P 1'
#
loop_
_entity.id
_entity.type
_entity.pdbx_description
1 polymer ?
#
loop_
_entity_poly.entity_id
_entity_poly.type
_entity_poly.pdbx_seq_one_letter_code
_entity_poly.pdbx_strand_id
1 'polypeptide(L)'
;MPSDKVKSKFEPEWADEVEERSDRKPTAGTFGSRKDPQWWDIATFSKEDNPGGLVAESSFSCLFPKYREKYIRESWPLVEKAMGEHYLKTNLDLLEGTMTVSTTRKTWDPYILIKARDVLKLMSRSVPYEQAIRVLQDEVFCEIIKISSMSRG
;
A
#
# COMPACT_ATOMS: atom_id res chain seq x y z
N MET A 1 50.90 -6.35 31.41
CA MET A 1 50.00 -6.83 32.47
C MET A 1 48.61 -6.30 32.15
N PRO A 2 47.60 -7.13 31.88
CA PRO A 2 46.24 -6.63 31.68
C PRO A 2 45.68 -6.18 33.03
N SER A 3 45.22 -4.93 33.09
CA SER A 3 44.58 -4.37 34.28
C SER A 3 43.16 -4.92 34.41
N ASP A 4 42.89 -5.72 35.44
CA ASP A 4 41.54 -6.14 35.81
C ASP A 4 40.71 -4.91 36.22
N LYS A 5 39.75 -4.53 35.37
CA LYS A 5 38.73 -3.54 35.71
C LYS A 5 37.68 -4.24 36.58
N VAL A 6 37.64 -3.88 37.86
CA VAL A 6 36.59 -4.30 38.79
C VAL A 6 35.26 -3.69 38.35
N LYS A 7 34.30 -4.52 37.91
CA LYS A 7 32.93 -4.09 37.55
C LYS A 7 32.18 -3.58 38.78
N SER A 8 31.40 -2.52 38.61
CA SER A 8 30.64 -1.92 39.69
C SER A 8 29.35 -2.72 39.94
N LYS A 9 28.94 -2.85 41.21
CA LYS A 9 27.77 -3.66 41.64
C LYS A 9 26.42 -3.20 41.04
N PHE A 10 26.39 -2.08 40.33
CA PHE A 10 25.17 -1.48 39.79
C PHE A 10 25.07 -1.58 38.26
N GLU A 11 25.98 -2.29 37.61
CA GLU A 11 25.94 -2.50 36.17
C GLU A 11 25.02 -3.69 35.84
N PRO A 12 23.92 -3.47 35.11
CA PRO A 12 23.01 -4.56 34.74
C PRO A 12 23.66 -5.44 33.66
N GLU A 13 23.47 -6.76 33.74
CA GLU A 13 24.18 -7.74 32.89
C GLU A 13 23.95 -7.57 31.37
N TRP A 14 22.87 -6.89 30.97
CA TRP A 14 22.61 -6.56 29.57
C TRP A 14 23.53 -5.47 29.01
N ALA A 15 24.28 -4.74 29.85
CA ALA A 15 25.16 -3.66 29.40
C ALA A 15 26.35 -4.15 28.54
N ASP A 16 26.68 -5.44 28.62
CA ASP A 16 27.71 -6.09 27.80
C ASP A 16 27.12 -6.95 26.67
N GLU A 17 25.78 -7.00 26.50
CA GLU A 17 25.19 -7.64 25.33
C GLU A 17 25.50 -6.77 24.10
N VAL A 18 26.42 -7.27 23.27
CA VAL A 18 26.63 -6.74 21.93
C VAL A 18 25.32 -6.98 21.18
N GLU A 19 24.52 -5.93 20.98
CA GLU A 19 23.40 -5.97 20.03
C GLU A 19 23.95 -6.54 18.72
N GLU A 20 23.50 -7.72 18.32
CA GLU A 20 23.66 -8.18 16.95
C GLU A 20 22.93 -7.18 16.07
N ARG A 21 23.68 -6.19 15.56
CA ARG A 21 23.28 -5.38 14.44
C ARG A 21 23.04 -6.37 13.29
N SER A 22 21.78 -6.72 13.09
CA SER A 22 21.33 -7.20 11.79
C SER A 22 21.85 -6.20 10.75
N ASP A 23 22.27 -6.70 9.58
CA ASP A 23 22.84 -5.95 8.46
C ASP A 23 21.90 -4.85 7.93
N ARG A 24 21.60 -3.85 8.75
CA ARG A 24 20.92 -2.64 8.35
C ARG A 24 21.97 -1.82 7.62
N LYS A 25 21.88 -1.83 6.29
CA LYS A 25 22.70 -0.96 5.44
C LYS A 25 22.63 0.47 5.99
N PRO A 26 23.79 1.14 6.19
CA PRO A 26 23.83 2.45 6.82
C PRO A 26 23.18 3.49 5.90
N THR A 27 21.92 3.85 6.17
CA THR A 27 21.19 4.88 5.42
C THR A 27 21.61 6.32 5.73
N ALA A 28 22.60 6.51 6.62
CA ALA A 28 23.03 7.82 7.11
C ALA A 28 24.51 8.13 6.78
N GLY A 29 25.02 7.63 5.65
CA GLY A 29 26.40 7.85 5.23
C GLY A 29 26.70 9.19 4.56
N THR A 30 25.70 9.95 4.09
CA THR A 30 25.93 11.19 3.34
C THR A 30 24.94 12.30 3.71
N PHE A 31 25.31 13.15 4.66
CA PHE A 31 24.69 14.47 4.78
C PHE A 31 25.42 15.44 3.81
N GLY A 32 24.89 15.60 2.59
CA GLY A 32 25.45 16.47 1.55
C GLY A 32 24.95 16.15 0.14
N SER A 33 25.21 17.05 -0.83
CA SER A 33 24.62 17.10 -2.20
C SER A 33 24.89 15.92 -3.15
N ARG A 34 25.41 14.79 -2.67
CA ARG A 34 25.44 13.53 -3.43
C ARG A 34 24.34 12.63 -2.89
N LYS A 35 23.16 12.71 -3.50
CA LYS A 35 22.09 11.73 -3.30
C LYS A 35 22.67 10.35 -3.60
N ASP A 36 22.73 9.48 -2.59
CA ASP A 36 23.11 8.06 -2.74
C ASP A 36 22.37 7.50 -3.95
N PRO A 37 22.99 6.87 -4.97
CA PRO A 37 22.26 6.38 -6.15
C PRO A 37 21.06 5.48 -5.81
N GLN A 38 21.12 4.82 -4.65
CA GLN A 38 20.08 3.96 -4.11
C GLN A 38 18.93 4.70 -3.41
N TRP A 39 19.05 6.02 -3.17
CA TRP A 39 18.01 6.85 -2.53
C TRP A 39 16.67 6.85 -3.29
N TRP A 40 16.71 6.44 -4.56
CA TRP A 40 15.55 6.36 -5.47
C TRP A 40 15.41 4.97 -6.10
N ASP A 41 16.03 3.96 -5.50
CA ASP A 41 15.85 2.58 -5.92
C ASP A 41 14.49 2.12 -5.38
N ILE A 42 13.49 2.12 -6.25
CA ILE A 42 12.13 1.68 -5.94
C ILE A 42 12.18 0.15 -5.91
N ALA A 43 12.82 -0.41 -4.87
CA ALA A 43 12.75 -1.83 -4.63
C ALA A 43 11.27 -2.20 -4.46
N THR A 44 10.83 -3.25 -5.16
CA THR A 44 9.47 -3.77 -5.06
C THR A 44 9.22 -4.13 -3.59
N PHE A 45 8.32 -3.40 -2.93
CA PHE A 45 7.91 -3.71 -1.56
C PHE A 45 7.40 -5.14 -1.53
N SER A 46 7.97 -5.99 -0.67
CA SER A 46 7.66 -7.40 -0.61
C SER A 46 6.98 -7.75 0.71
N LYS A 47 6.42 -8.97 0.78
CA LYS A 47 5.70 -9.42 1.98
C LYS A 47 6.63 -9.53 3.19
N GLU A 48 7.91 -9.77 2.95
CA GLU A 48 8.97 -9.87 3.96
C GLU A 48 9.25 -8.52 4.64
N ASP A 49 8.98 -7.40 3.95
CA ASP A 49 9.17 -6.06 4.50
C ASP A 49 8.10 -5.69 5.54
N ASN A 50 6.94 -6.36 5.52
CA ASN A 50 5.86 -6.17 6.49
C ASN A 50 5.34 -7.49 7.08
N PRO A 51 6.13 -8.16 7.95
CA PRO A 51 5.75 -9.43 8.54
C PRO A 51 4.57 -9.31 9.51
N GLY A 52 4.38 -8.13 10.10
CA GLY A 52 3.29 -7.84 11.05
C GLY A 52 1.96 -7.47 10.41
N GLY A 53 1.94 -7.21 9.09
CA GLY A 53 0.75 -6.74 8.38
C GLY A 53 0.28 -5.35 8.84
N LEU A 54 -0.97 -5.03 8.55
CA LEU A 54 -1.58 -3.75 8.96
C LEU A 54 -2.20 -3.85 10.36
N VAL A 55 -1.91 -2.86 11.21
CA VAL A 55 -2.43 -2.77 12.59
C VAL A 55 -3.93 -2.42 12.63
N ALA A 56 -4.37 -1.59 11.68
CA ALA A 56 -5.73 -1.11 11.61
C ALA A 56 -6.36 -1.44 10.25
N GLU A 57 -7.66 -1.69 10.26
CA GLU A 57 -8.45 -1.80 9.03
C GLU A 57 -8.72 -0.40 8.47
N SER A 58 -8.58 -0.28 7.15
CA SER A 58 -8.93 0.93 6.40
C SER A 58 -9.87 0.54 5.27
N SER A 59 -10.89 1.36 5.02
CA SER A 59 -11.90 1.11 4.00
C SER A 59 -12.18 2.34 3.16
N PHE A 60 -12.51 2.10 1.89
CA PHE A 60 -12.95 3.12 0.95
C PHE A 60 -14.20 2.66 0.23
N SER A 61 -15.15 3.58 0.07
CA SER A 61 -16.39 3.35 -0.66
C SER A 61 -16.53 4.33 -1.83
N CYS A 62 -17.06 3.86 -2.95
CA CYS A 62 -17.31 4.63 -4.15
C CYS A 62 -18.74 4.41 -4.62
N LEU A 63 -19.50 5.49 -4.77
CA LEU A 63 -20.83 5.47 -5.38
C LEU A 63 -20.70 5.27 -6.89
N PHE A 64 -21.57 4.45 -7.48
CA PHE A 64 -21.68 4.31 -8.92
C PHE A 64 -23.08 4.69 -9.42
N PRO A 65 -23.19 5.21 -10.65
CA PRO A 65 -24.48 5.60 -11.20
C PRO A 65 -25.31 4.36 -11.59
N LYS A 66 -26.63 4.47 -11.44
CA LYS A 66 -27.58 3.36 -11.69
C LYS A 66 -27.42 2.68 -13.05
N TYR A 67 -27.11 3.44 -14.10
CA TYR A 67 -26.92 2.86 -15.44
C TYR A 67 -25.72 1.89 -15.52
N ARG A 68 -24.75 2.00 -14.60
CA ARG A 68 -23.54 1.17 -14.55
C ARG A 68 -23.72 -0.10 -13.72
N GLU A 69 -24.80 -0.20 -12.94
CA GLU A 69 -25.10 -1.30 -12.02
C GLU A 69 -25.04 -2.67 -12.70
N LYS A 70 -25.70 -2.82 -13.85
CA LYS A 70 -25.74 -4.11 -14.57
C LYS A 70 -24.33 -4.62 -14.90
N TYR A 71 -23.47 -3.74 -15.42
CA TYR A 71 -22.10 -4.10 -15.77
C TYR A 71 -21.25 -4.41 -14.52
N ILE A 72 -21.37 -3.58 -13.48
CA ILE A 72 -20.63 -3.79 -12.23
C ILE A 72 -21.02 -5.14 -11.62
N ARG A 73 -22.32 -5.46 -11.57
CA ARG A 73 -22.82 -6.73 -11.06
C ARG A 73 -22.28 -7.94 -11.83
N GLU A 74 -22.22 -7.87 -13.16
CA GLU A 74 -21.72 -8.95 -14.02
C GLU A 74 -20.19 -9.14 -13.87
N SER A 75 -19.44 -8.05 -13.74
CA SER A 75 -17.97 -8.07 -13.61
C SER A 75 -17.47 -8.23 -12.17
N TRP A 76 -18.34 -8.07 -11.17
CA TRP A 76 -17.96 -8.08 -9.74
C TRP A 76 -17.18 -9.32 -9.30
N PRO A 77 -17.54 -10.56 -9.70
CA PRO A 77 -16.76 -11.75 -9.31
C PRO A 77 -15.30 -11.69 -9.76
N LEU A 78 -15.01 -11.01 -10.88
CA LEU A 78 -13.65 -10.81 -11.36
C LEU A 78 -12.88 -9.83 -10.47
N VAL A 79 -13.55 -8.76 -10.04
CA VAL A 79 -13.01 -7.78 -9.10
C VAL A 79 -12.69 -8.43 -7.76
N GLU A 80 -13.61 -9.25 -7.22
CA GLU A 80 -13.38 -9.97 -5.96
C GLU A 80 -12.17 -10.90 -6.05
N LYS A 81 -12.02 -11.61 -7.17
CA LYS A 81 -10.87 -12.48 -7.41
C LYS A 81 -9.56 -11.68 -7.44
N ALA A 82 -9.48 -10.64 -8.26
CA ALA A 82 -8.26 -9.86 -8.42
C ALA A 82 -7.86 -9.11 -7.15
N MET A 83 -8.84 -8.55 -6.41
CA MET A 83 -8.58 -7.91 -5.11
C MET A 83 -8.19 -8.92 -4.02
N GLY A 84 -8.75 -10.13 -4.09
CA GLY A 84 -8.43 -11.24 -3.19
C GLY A 84 -6.96 -11.71 -3.27
N GLU A 85 -6.33 -11.62 -4.45
CA GLU A 85 -4.90 -11.90 -4.64
C GLU A 85 -4.01 -10.98 -3.78
N HIS A 86 -4.50 -9.77 -3.47
CA HIS A 86 -3.84 -8.79 -2.61
C HIS A 86 -4.36 -8.77 -1.17
N TYR A 87 -5.15 -9.79 -0.76
CA TYR A 87 -5.77 -9.88 0.56
C TYR A 87 -6.69 -8.70 0.91
N LEU A 88 -7.32 -8.08 -0.09
CA LEU A 88 -8.34 -7.05 0.12
C LEU A 88 -9.73 -7.69 0.17
N LYS A 89 -10.60 -7.13 1.00
CA LYS A 89 -12.01 -7.49 1.07
C LYS A 89 -12.81 -6.49 0.25
N THR A 90 -13.69 -6.97 -0.60
CA THR A 90 -14.57 -6.14 -1.41
C THR A 90 -16.03 -6.42 -1.09
N ASN A 91 -16.88 -5.40 -1.18
CA ASN A 91 -18.32 -5.51 -0.99
C ASN A 91 -19.07 -4.64 -2.01
N LEU A 92 -20.15 -5.17 -2.56
CA LEU A 92 -21.03 -4.47 -3.50
C LEU A 92 -22.42 -4.34 -2.88
N ASP A 93 -22.86 -3.10 -2.69
CA ASP A 93 -24.22 -2.77 -2.27
C ASP A 93 -25.01 -2.23 -3.47
N LEU A 94 -25.99 -3.01 -3.93
CA LEU A 94 -26.87 -2.63 -5.03
C LEU A 94 -28.03 -1.73 -4.61
N LEU A 95 -28.38 -1.71 -3.31
CA LEU A 95 -29.45 -0.86 -2.80
C LEU A 95 -28.97 0.58 -2.68
N GLU A 96 -27.80 0.79 -2.07
CA GLU A 96 -27.16 2.10 -1.99
C GLU A 96 -26.43 2.50 -3.28
N GLY A 97 -26.07 1.52 -4.12
CA GLY A 97 -25.27 1.76 -5.32
C GLY A 97 -23.81 2.07 -4.97
N THR A 98 -23.24 1.39 -3.98
CA THR A 98 -21.87 1.59 -3.49
C THR A 98 -21.00 0.36 -3.74
N MET A 99 -19.74 0.61 -4.08
CA MET A 99 -18.67 -0.40 -4.07
C MET A 99 -17.71 -0.05 -2.94
N THR A 100 -17.37 -1.02 -2.11
CA THR A 100 -16.47 -0.83 -0.96
C THR A 100 -15.29 -1.78 -1.05
N VAL A 101 -14.10 -1.29 -0.72
CA VAL A 101 -12.89 -2.09 -0.51
C VAL A 101 -12.34 -1.82 0.87
N SER A 102 -11.93 -2.86 1.59
CA SER A 102 -11.26 -2.75 2.88
C SER A 102 -10.04 -3.65 2.99
N THR A 103 -9.07 -3.23 3.81
CA THR A 103 -7.90 -4.04 4.12
C THR A 103 -8.26 -5.16 5.08
N THR A 104 -7.46 -6.21 5.06
CA THR A 104 -7.55 -7.29 6.06
C THR A 104 -6.25 -7.33 6.86
N ARG A 105 -6.26 -8.08 7.97
CA ARG A 105 -5.03 -8.34 8.75
C ARG A 105 -3.93 -9.06 7.96
N LYS A 106 -4.27 -9.64 6.80
CA LYS A 106 -3.32 -10.34 5.91
C LYS A 106 -2.76 -9.43 4.82
N THR A 107 -3.35 -8.24 4.62
CA THR A 107 -2.80 -7.24 3.70
C THR A 107 -1.43 -6.80 4.23
N TRP A 108 -0.42 -6.95 3.40
CA TRP A 108 0.97 -6.65 3.74
C TRP A 108 1.42 -5.33 3.11
N ASP A 109 0.97 -5.04 1.89
CA ASP A 109 1.20 -3.76 1.20
C ASP A 109 0.17 -2.70 1.66
N PRO A 110 0.57 -1.60 2.31
CA PRO A 110 -0.35 -0.51 2.65
C PRO A 110 -0.82 0.28 1.42
N TYR A 111 -0.03 0.36 0.35
CA TYR A 111 -0.32 1.18 -0.83
C TYR A 111 -1.35 0.53 -1.77
N ILE A 112 -1.46 -0.81 -1.75
CA ILE A 112 -2.43 -1.54 -2.58
C ILE A 112 -3.89 -1.09 -2.37
N LEU A 113 -4.23 -0.64 -1.16
CA LEU A 113 -5.58 -0.11 -0.88
C LEU A 113 -5.87 1.16 -1.68
N ILE A 114 -4.86 2.02 -1.86
CA ILE A 114 -5.00 3.27 -2.63
C ILE A 114 -5.22 2.96 -4.11
N LYS A 115 -4.50 1.98 -4.66
CA LYS A 115 -4.72 1.48 -6.01
C LYS A 115 -6.11 0.85 -6.17
N ALA A 116 -6.55 0.05 -5.21
CA ALA A 116 -7.87 -0.57 -5.25
C ALA A 116 -9.01 0.46 -5.22
N ARG A 117 -8.87 1.53 -4.42
CA ARG A 117 -9.79 2.69 -4.44
C ARG A 117 -9.88 3.29 -5.84
N ASP A 118 -8.74 3.41 -6.52
CA ASP A 118 -8.66 3.99 -7.85
C ASP A 118 -9.29 3.09 -8.93
N VAL A 119 -9.16 1.76 -8.80
CA VAL A 119 -9.93 0.80 -9.61
C VAL A 119 -11.44 1.04 -9.46
N LEU A 120 -11.94 1.14 -8.23
CA LEU A 120 -13.38 1.39 -7.99
C LEU A 120 -13.85 2.71 -8.61
N LYS A 121 -13.04 3.77 -8.49
CA LYS A 121 -13.33 5.07 -9.12
C LYS A 121 -13.35 5.00 -10.65
N LEU A 122 -12.46 4.22 -11.27
CA LEU A 122 -12.47 4.06 -12.72
C LEU A 122 -13.72 3.32 -13.19
N MET A 123 -14.09 2.22 -12.51
CA MET A 123 -15.30 1.47 -12.87
C MET A 123 -16.58 2.30 -12.73
N SER A 124 -16.67 3.15 -11.69
CA SER A 124 -17.82 4.05 -11.51
C SER A 124 -17.92 5.12 -12.60
N ARG A 125 -16.80 5.45 -13.26
CA ARG A 125 -16.71 6.37 -14.40
C ARG A 125 -16.75 5.66 -15.76
N SER A 126 -17.35 4.48 -15.82
CA SER A 126 -17.57 3.70 -17.04
C SER A 126 -16.31 3.12 -17.70
N VAL A 127 -15.18 3.05 -16.99
CA VAL A 127 -14.01 2.31 -17.50
C VAL A 127 -14.29 0.80 -17.42
N PRO A 128 -13.98 0.00 -18.46
CA PRO A 128 -14.10 -1.45 -18.41
C PRO A 128 -13.17 -2.08 -17.37
N TYR A 129 -13.59 -3.20 -16.79
CA TYR A 129 -12.84 -3.97 -15.80
C TYR A 129 -11.43 -4.30 -16.27
N GLU A 130 -11.27 -4.78 -17.52
CA GLU A 130 -9.98 -5.22 -18.05
C GLU A 130 -8.94 -4.10 -18.05
N GLN A 131 -9.37 -2.85 -18.24
CA GLN A 131 -8.50 -1.69 -18.21
C GLN A 131 -8.33 -1.14 -16.79
N ALA A 132 -9.39 -1.16 -15.97
CA ALA A 132 -9.34 -0.65 -14.62
C ALA A 132 -8.38 -1.48 -13.74
N ILE A 133 -8.37 -2.80 -13.86
CA ILE A 133 -7.57 -3.68 -12.99
C ILE A 133 -6.05 -3.52 -13.19
N ARG A 134 -5.63 -2.98 -14.34
CA ARG A 134 -4.21 -2.73 -14.62
C ARG A 134 -3.57 -1.75 -13.64
N VAL A 135 -4.37 -0.89 -13.01
CA VAL A 135 -3.91 0.06 -11.98
C VAL A 135 -3.34 -0.63 -10.73
N LEU A 136 -3.64 -1.92 -10.52
CA LEU A 136 -3.01 -2.68 -9.45
C LEU A 136 -1.49 -2.89 -9.69
N GLN A 137 -1.04 -2.83 -10.95
CA GLN A 137 0.38 -2.94 -11.32
C GLN A 137 1.13 -1.65 -10.94
N ASP A 138 2.37 -1.77 -10.47
CA ASP A 138 3.16 -0.62 -9.96
C ASP A 138 3.44 0.46 -11.00
N GLU A 139 3.58 0.10 -12.27
CA GLU A 139 3.91 1.06 -13.35
C GLU A 139 2.68 1.79 -13.91
N VAL A 140 1.47 1.41 -13.50
CA VAL A 140 0.23 1.94 -14.07
C VAL A 140 -0.44 2.86 -13.06
N PHE A 141 -0.60 4.12 -13.45
CA PHE A 141 -1.24 5.15 -12.64
C PHE A 141 -2.57 5.59 -13.26
N CYS A 142 -3.46 6.13 -12.43
CA CYS A 142 -4.70 6.75 -12.90
C CYS A 142 -4.84 8.15 -12.32
N GLU A 143 -5.43 9.07 -13.08
CA GLU A 143 -5.68 10.45 -12.65
C GLU A 143 -6.98 10.97 -13.26
N ILE A 144 -7.70 11.81 -12.52
CA ILE A 144 -8.94 12.45 -13.00
C ILE A 144 -8.68 13.94 -13.14
N ILE A 145 -8.33 14.36 -14.35
CA ILE A 145 -7.98 15.75 -14.65
C ILE A 145 -9.25 16.58 -14.86
N LYS A 146 -9.46 17.58 -14.00
CA LYS A 146 -10.57 18.53 -14.14
C LYS A 146 -10.21 19.60 -15.18
N ILE A 147 -10.85 19.53 -16.35
CA ILE A 147 -10.60 20.47 -17.45
C ILE A 147 -11.34 21.81 -17.34
N SER A 148 -12.34 21.92 -16.46
CA SER A 148 -13.24 23.10 -16.42
C SER A 148 -12.53 24.42 -16.08
N SER A 149 -11.35 24.37 -15.47
CA SER A 149 -10.55 25.55 -15.13
C SER A 149 -9.38 25.79 -16.09
N MET A 150 -9.18 24.92 -17.08
CA MET A 150 -8.03 24.99 -18.01
C MET A 150 -8.32 25.87 -19.23
N SER A 151 -9.58 26.08 -19.59
CA SER A 151 -9.99 27.05 -20.62
C SER A 151 -10.28 28.40 -19.98
N ARG A 152 -9.40 29.39 -20.20
CA ARG A 152 -9.75 30.81 -20.06
C ARG A 152 -10.42 31.25 -21.36
N GLY A 153 -11.73 31.46 -21.31
CA GLY A 153 -12.45 32.29 -22.27
C GLY A 153 -12.50 33.73 -21.77
#